data_AF-A0A318MSY6-F1
#
_entry.id   AF-A0A318MSY6-F1
#
_cell.length_a   1.000
_cell.length_b   1.000
_cell.length_c   1.000
_cell.angle_alpha   90.00
_cell.angle_beta   90.00
_cell.angle_gamma   90.00
#
_symmetry.space_group_name_H-M   'P 1'
#
loop_
_entity.id
_entity.type
_entity.pdbx_description
1 polymer ?
#
loop_
_entity_poly.entity_id
_entity_poly.type
_entity_poly.pdbx_seq_one_letter_code
_entity_poly.pdbx_strand_id
1 'polypeptide(L)'
;MSNWENFITTVTGTTVPNNPDEQSRVLTCAKDGYKKLDWLRICRIPLRVSIRDITIFGSDSGDFPGHYWVEIIHGDENNIDAHIQKARSAKQTEKEIIKLGNVKSANGFRESYGWYPTNFPIKITIEQTAYSYATVEATGIKKIEFFKQEGIVNGASNSRIGEDANEYHDHTTKREAGRKTMYNNLSKYAFDPHQYQRFKEEDINMISNPYLPPGDTRTKETIIQQIRDFASTFHSRHSAIWSWYNDSYDEVNCHTFLFLLLGKLGLADVIIRDNKDTHFTKYLAALEKSKKADKTRKDLLTNLKNLSLKIPRGYY
;
A
#
# COMPACT_ATOMS: atom_id res chain seq x y z
N MET A 1 8.41 -20.54 60.50
CA MET A 1 9.28 -19.80 59.58
C MET A 1 8.37 -19.04 58.61
N SER A 2 8.51 -17.70 58.55
CA SER A 2 8.29 -16.77 57.39
C SER A 2 7.08 -17.01 56.47
N ASN A 3 6.18 -16.08 56.12
CA ASN A 3 6.27 -14.62 55.92
C ASN A 3 4.83 -14.02 55.86
N TRP A 4 4.57 -12.88 56.52
CA TRP A 4 4.54 -11.50 55.97
C TRP A 4 3.52 -11.25 54.84
N GLU A 5 2.37 -10.71 55.25
CA GLU A 5 1.80 -9.41 54.85
C GLU A 5 1.82 -8.90 53.39
N ASN A 6 0.64 -8.36 53.02
CA ASN A 6 0.40 -7.10 52.30
C ASN A 6 0.16 -7.08 50.77
N PHE A 7 -1.09 -6.67 50.47
CA PHE A 7 -1.49 -5.53 49.64
C PHE A 7 -1.66 -5.67 48.10
N ILE A 8 -2.81 -5.13 47.67
CA ILE A 8 -3.13 -4.46 46.40
C ILE A 8 -3.94 -5.27 45.36
N THR A 9 -5.20 -4.83 45.26
CA THR A 9 -6.13 -4.91 44.14
C THR A 9 -5.55 -4.35 42.83
N THR A 10 -6.01 -4.89 41.69
CA THR A 10 -6.66 -4.20 40.54
C THR A 10 -6.12 -4.57 39.14
N VAL A 11 -7.10 -4.68 38.24
CA VAL A 11 -7.11 -4.54 36.77
C VAL A 11 -6.90 -5.81 35.96
N THR A 12 -8.05 -6.36 35.57
CA THR A 12 -8.30 -7.31 34.49
C THR A 12 -7.76 -6.78 33.15
N GLY A 13 -6.62 -7.32 32.71
CA GLY A 13 -6.36 -7.47 31.29
C GLY A 13 -7.06 -8.74 30.82
N THR A 14 -8.08 -8.63 29.96
CA THR A 14 -8.63 -9.77 29.24
C THR A 14 -7.54 -10.32 28.33
N THR A 15 -6.84 -11.33 28.82
CA THR A 15 -6.04 -12.25 28.04
C THR A 15 -6.95 -12.93 27.04
N VAL A 16 -6.68 -12.75 25.74
CA VAL A 16 -7.23 -13.65 24.73
C VAL A 16 -6.75 -15.06 25.11
N PRO A 17 -7.64 -16.05 25.25
CA PRO A 17 -7.22 -17.38 25.70
C PRO A 17 -6.22 -17.96 24.72
N ASN A 18 -5.05 -18.37 25.23
CA ASN A 18 -4.19 -19.33 24.55
C ASN A 18 -5.04 -20.59 24.32
N ASN A 19 -5.48 -20.81 23.08
CA ASN A 19 -6.10 -22.07 22.68
C ASN A 19 -4.97 -23.06 22.34
N PRO A 20 -4.72 -24.10 23.16
CA PRO A 20 -3.68 -25.10 22.88
C PRO A 20 -4.02 -26.00 21.68
N ASP A 21 -5.25 -25.91 21.15
CA ASP A 21 -5.74 -26.66 19.99
C ASP A 21 -5.62 -25.92 18.65
N GLU A 22 -4.90 -24.79 18.58
CA GLU A 22 -4.50 -24.18 17.29
C GLU A 22 -3.35 -24.97 16.62
N GLN A 23 -3.61 -26.24 16.31
CA GLN A 23 -2.86 -26.99 15.30
C GLN A 23 -3.24 -26.56 13.87
N SER A 24 -3.19 -25.26 13.56
CA SER A 24 -3.40 -24.79 12.19
C SER A 24 -2.23 -23.99 11.64
N ARG A 25 -1.01 -24.48 11.89
CA ARG A 25 0.00 -24.46 10.81
C ARG A 25 -0.42 -25.48 9.75
N VAL A 26 -1.53 -25.21 9.06
CA VAL A 26 -1.74 -25.78 7.75
C VAL A 26 -0.67 -25.13 6.89
N LEU A 27 0.48 -25.81 6.76
CA LEU A 27 1.28 -25.68 5.56
C LEU A 27 0.34 -26.06 4.42
N THR A 28 -0.29 -25.06 3.81
CA THR A 28 -0.84 -25.23 2.46
C THR A 28 0.36 -25.47 1.57
N CYS A 29 0.84 -26.71 1.55
CA CYS A 29 1.63 -27.24 0.47
C CYS A 29 0.67 -27.24 -0.72
N ALA A 30 0.73 -26.19 -1.52
CA ALA A 30 0.11 -26.16 -2.81
C ALA A 30 0.54 -27.42 -3.57
N LYS A 31 -0.42 -28.12 -4.16
CA LYS A 31 -0.15 -28.96 -5.32
C LYS A 31 0.70 -28.13 -6.29
N ASP A 32 1.88 -28.64 -6.62
CA ASP A 32 2.94 -28.05 -7.47
C ASP A 32 3.97 -27.11 -6.78
N GLY A 33 3.91 -26.89 -5.46
CA GLY A 33 5.00 -26.27 -4.70
C GLY A 33 5.01 -24.73 -4.62
N TYR A 34 3.97 -24.04 -5.11
CA TYR A 34 3.81 -22.60 -4.89
C TYR A 34 3.46 -22.29 -3.43
N LYS A 35 4.08 -21.27 -2.83
CA LYS A 35 3.80 -20.91 -1.43
C LYS A 35 3.11 -19.55 -1.35
N LYS A 36 1.86 -19.53 -0.88
CA LYS A 36 1.12 -18.29 -0.59
C LYS A 36 1.85 -17.50 0.50
N LEU A 37 1.96 -16.19 0.32
CA LEU A 37 2.52 -15.27 1.31
C LEU A 37 1.39 -14.60 2.09
N ASP A 38 0.78 -15.30 3.05
CA ASP A 38 -0.37 -14.78 3.82
C ASP A 38 -0.04 -13.54 4.64
N TRP A 39 1.24 -13.32 4.95
CA TRP A 39 1.73 -12.12 5.63
C TRP A 39 2.00 -10.95 4.69
N LEU A 40 1.78 -11.09 3.38
CA LEU A 40 1.96 -10.05 2.37
C LEU A 40 0.65 -9.83 1.62
N ARG A 41 0.09 -8.63 1.72
CA ARG A 41 -1.17 -8.25 1.07
C ARG A 41 -0.90 -7.26 -0.06
N ILE A 42 -1.62 -7.37 -1.15
CA ILE A 42 -1.62 -6.41 -2.24
C ILE A 42 -3.02 -5.83 -2.33
N CYS A 43 -3.10 -4.51 -2.24
CA CYS A 43 -4.35 -3.76 -2.28
C CYS A 43 -4.42 -2.95 -3.56
N ARG A 44 -5.59 -2.94 -4.20
CA ARG A 44 -5.84 -2.20 -5.43
C ARG A 44 -7.21 -1.53 -5.34
N ILE A 45 -7.19 -0.22 -5.53
CA ILE A 45 -8.35 0.60 -5.78
C ILE A 45 -8.24 1.05 -7.24
N PRO A 46 -8.88 0.36 -8.19
CA PRO A 46 -8.90 0.78 -9.57
C PRO A 46 -9.71 2.07 -9.72
N LEU A 47 -9.41 2.77 -10.80
CA LEU A 47 -10.09 4.01 -11.18
C LEU A 47 -11.58 3.79 -11.52
N ARG A 48 -12.55 4.29 -10.72
CA ARG A 48 -14.01 4.38 -11.06
C ARG A 48 -14.89 5.70 -10.88
N VAL A 49 -14.88 6.73 -11.75
CA VAL A 49 -15.65 8.03 -11.62
C VAL A 49 -16.87 7.72 -12.38
N SER A 50 -18.03 8.23 -12.01
CA SER A 50 -19.21 8.04 -12.84
C SER A 50 -19.92 9.37 -13.04
N ILE A 51 -20.53 9.56 -14.21
CA ILE A 51 -21.52 10.60 -14.46
C ILE A 51 -22.81 9.90 -14.85
N ARG A 52 -23.89 10.11 -14.07
CA ARG A 52 -25.25 9.59 -14.33
C ARG A 52 -25.29 8.08 -14.62
N ASP A 53 -24.81 7.27 -13.68
CA ASP A 53 -24.67 5.79 -13.78
C ASP A 53 -23.69 5.28 -14.86
N ILE A 54 -22.94 6.16 -15.52
CA ILE A 54 -21.90 5.80 -16.50
C ILE A 54 -20.54 6.04 -15.86
N THR A 55 -19.76 4.97 -15.61
CA THR A 55 -18.38 5.11 -15.10
C THR A 55 -17.44 5.76 -16.13
N ILE A 56 -16.99 6.98 -15.84
CA ILE A 56 -15.85 7.73 -16.39
C ILE A 56 -14.47 7.38 -15.74
N PHE A 57 -14.08 7.64 -14.45
CA PHE A 57 -12.73 7.43 -13.71
C PHE A 57 -12.44 7.80 -12.16
N GLY A 58 -12.36 6.91 -11.14
CA GLY A 58 -12.25 7.05 -9.61
C GLY A 58 -13.51 6.97 -8.65
N SER A 59 -13.64 6.01 -7.68
CA SER A 59 -14.78 5.94 -6.71
C SER A 59 -14.74 7.05 -5.65
N ASP A 60 -15.84 7.26 -4.91
CA ASP A 60 -16.04 8.35 -3.91
C ASP A 60 -14.98 8.41 -2.78
N SER A 61 -14.10 7.42 -2.67
CA SER A 61 -13.10 7.25 -1.60
C SER A 61 -11.63 7.50 -2.02
N GLY A 62 -11.36 8.01 -3.23
CA GLY A 62 -10.12 8.72 -3.53
C GLY A 62 -9.14 8.06 -4.49
N ASP A 63 -8.34 8.94 -5.09
CA ASP A 63 -7.15 8.74 -5.90
C ASP A 63 -7.42 8.40 -7.36
N PHE A 64 -7.48 9.41 -8.20
CA PHE A 64 -7.25 9.29 -9.64
C PHE A 64 -5.72 9.18 -9.88
N PRO A 65 -5.16 8.15 -10.56
CA PRO A 65 -5.76 7.19 -11.49
C PRO A 65 -6.05 5.80 -10.87
N GLY A 66 -6.41 5.74 -9.59
CA GLY A 66 -6.46 4.56 -8.75
C GLY A 66 -5.32 4.60 -7.73
N HIS A 67 -5.31 3.66 -6.79
CA HIS A 67 -4.19 3.48 -5.87
C HIS A 67 -3.87 2.02 -5.60
N TYR A 68 -2.61 1.64 -5.82
CA TYR A 68 -2.08 0.30 -5.61
C TYR A 68 -0.94 0.36 -4.60
N TRP A 69 -0.98 -0.54 -3.61
CA TRP A 69 0.06 -0.65 -2.60
C TRP A 69 0.23 -2.10 -2.13
N VAL A 70 1.36 -2.35 -1.48
CA VAL A 70 1.64 -3.62 -0.79
C VAL A 70 1.65 -3.38 0.71
N GLU A 71 1.15 -4.34 1.49
CA GLU A 71 1.19 -4.32 2.95
C GLU A 71 1.87 -5.58 3.50
N ILE A 72 2.70 -5.40 4.52
CA ILE A 72 3.41 -6.45 5.25
C ILE A 72 2.78 -6.59 6.63
N ILE A 73 2.16 -7.74 6.87
CA ILE A 73 1.52 -8.11 8.13
C ILE A 73 2.58 -8.63 9.10
N HIS A 74 2.82 -7.85 10.15
CA HIS A 74 3.72 -8.21 11.24
C HIS A 74 2.93 -8.74 12.44
N GLY A 75 3.51 -9.68 13.17
CA GLY A 75 2.85 -10.25 14.36
C GLY A 75 2.70 -9.26 15.51
N ASP A 76 3.49 -8.20 15.51
CA ASP A 76 3.45 -7.09 16.45
C ASP A 76 2.70 -5.87 15.90
N GLU A 77 1.94 -6.00 14.80
CA GLU A 77 1.35 -4.83 14.14
C GLU A 77 0.48 -4.02 15.10
N ASN A 78 -0.25 -4.67 16.02
CA ASN A 78 -1.13 -4.07 17.02
C ASN A 78 -0.41 -3.48 18.25
N ASN A 79 0.90 -3.64 18.37
CA ASN A 79 1.63 -3.10 19.50
C ASN A 79 1.67 -1.57 19.40
N ILE A 80 1.42 -0.88 20.51
CA ILE A 80 1.52 0.57 20.61
C ILE A 80 2.33 0.89 21.85
N ASP A 81 3.38 1.68 21.69
CA ASP A 81 4.19 2.14 22.81
C ASP A 81 3.31 2.95 23.78
N ALA A 82 3.43 2.68 25.09
CA ALA A 82 2.54 3.25 26.11
C ALA A 82 2.47 4.78 26.10
N HIS A 83 3.59 5.46 25.80
CA HIS A 83 3.64 6.92 25.72
C HIS A 83 2.88 7.46 24.49
N ILE A 84 2.84 6.72 23.38
CA ILE A 84 2.03 7.05 22.21
C ILE A 84 0.55 6.76 22.48
N GLN A 85 0.25 5.66 23.15
CA GLN A 85 -1.12 5.36 23.59
C GLN A 85 -1.68 6.48 24.47
N LYS A 86 -0.88 6.95 25.45
CA LYS A 86 -1.25 8.08 26.32
C LYS A 86 -1.51 9.37 25.54
N ALA A 87 -0.61 9.72 24.62
CA ALA A 87 -0.74 10.92 23.79
C ALA A 87 -2.03 10.91 22.96
N ARG A 88 -2.39 9.75 22.42
CA ARG A 88 -3.62 9.55 21.63
C ARG A 88 -4.88 9.63 22.46
N SER A 89 -4.88 9.02 23.65
CA SER A 89 -5.99 9.15 24.60
C SER A 89 -6.21 10.61 25.01
N ALA A 90 -5.15 11.41 25.00
CA ALA A 90 -5.20 12.86 25.24
C ALA A 90 -5.54 13.69 23.99
N LYS A 91 -5.82 13.05 22.85
CA LYS A 91 -6.10 13.70 21.55
C LYS A 91 -5.05 14.72 21.11
N GLN A 92 -3.78 14.43 21.40
CA GLN A 92 -2.67 15.25 20.92
C GLN A 92 -2.61 15.25 19.39
N THR A 93 -2.30 16.40 18.81
CA THR A 93 -2.09 16.58 17.37
C THR A 93 -0.92 15.73 16.86
N GLU A 94 -0.87 15.46 15.57
CA GLU A 94 0.25 14.73 14.97
C GLU A 94 1.59 15.41 15.25
N LYS A 95 1.66 16.75 15.17
CA LYS A 95 2.88 17.51 15.50
C LYS A 95 3.34 17.30 16.94
N GLU A 96 2.42 17.17 17.89
CA GLU A 96 2.74 16.86 19.29
C GLU A 96 3.21 15.42 19.44
N ILE A 97 2.50 14.47 18.82
CA ILE A 97 2.88 13.06 18.82
C ILE A 97 4.27 12.89 18.22
N ILE A 98 4.61 13.55 17.10
CA ILE A 98 5.94 13.54 16.45
C ILE A 98 7.07 13.94 17.41
N LYS A 99 6.84 14.89 18.30
CA LYS A 99 7.86 15.37 19.25
C LYS A 99 8.23 14.34 20.33
N LEU A 100 7.40 13.32 20.57
CA LEU A 100 7.64 12.33 21.63
C LEU A 100 8.91 11.48 21.44
N GLY A 101 9.51 11.46 20.24
CA GLY A 101 10.71 10.65 19.92
C GLY A 101 10.55 9.15 20.15
N ASN A 102 11.65 8.38 19.97
CA ASN A 102 11.86 7.01 20.47
C ASN A 102 10.70 6.01 20.34
N VAL A 103 10.04 5.97 19.18
CA VAL A 103 8.91 5.05 18.97
C VAL A 103 9.35 3.77 18.28
N LYS A 104 9.12 2.65 18.95
CA LYS A 104 9.38 1.30 18.45
C LYS A 104 8.16 0.75 17.71
N SER A 105 6.97 0.91 18.29
CA SER A 105 5.72 0.59 17.62
C SER A 105 4.70 1.69 17.91
N ALA A 106 4.40 2.51 16.92
CA ALA A 106 3.66 3.73 17.19
C ALA A 106 2.15 3.55 17.17
N ASN A 107 1.62 2.44 16.64
CA ASN A 107 0.36 2.69 15.96
C ASN A 107 -0.61 1.58 15.60
N GLY A 108 -0.32 0.30 15.78
CA GLY A 108 -1.19 -0.63 15.07
C GLY A 108 -0.92 -0.65 13.56
N PHE A 109 -0.15 0.31 12.99
CA PHE A 109 -0.01 0.50 11.55
C PHE A 109 0.90 -0.58 10.94
N ARG A 110 0.26 -1.45 10.17
CA ARG A 110 0.86 -2.33 9.16
C ARG A 110 1.89 -1.62 8.29
N GLU A 111 2.98 -2.30 8.00
CA GLU A 111 3.97 -1.80 7.05
C GLU A 111 3.43 -1.84 5.63
N SER A 112 3.68 -0.80 4.83
CA SER A 112 3.18 -0.74 3.45
C SER A 112 4.01 0.16 2.55
N TYR A 113 3.90 -0.06 1.24
CA TYR A 113 4.65 0.66 0.22
C TYR A 113 3.80 0.93 -1.03
N GLY A 114 3.72 2.21 -1.40
CA GLY A 114 3.13 2.73 -2.62
C GLY A 114 3.94 3.91 -3.18
N TRP A 115 3.64 4.31 -4.41
CA TRP A 115 4.33 5.41 -5.10
C TRP A 115 3.38 6.54 -5.46
N TYR A 116 3.67 7.74 -4.95
CA TYR A 116 2.77 8.88 -4.96
C TYR A 116 3.41 10.10 -5.59
N PRO A 117 2.64 11.03 -6.15
CA PRO A 117 3.15 12.35 -6.46
C PRO A 117 3.32 13.15 -5.16
N THR A 118 4.38 13.95 -5.04
CA THR A 118 4.63 14.78 -3.84
C THR A 118 3.46 15.70 -3.53
N ASN A 119 2.84 16.24 -4.58
CA ASN A 119 1.57 16.96 -4.57
C ASN A 119 0.68 16.40 -5.66
N PHE A 120 -0.60 16.20 -5.39
CA PHE A 120 -1.50 15.66 -6.40
C PHE A 120 -1.71 16.72 -7.50
N PRO A 121 -1.39 16.43 -8.78
CA PRO A 121 -1.30 17.45 -9.83
C PRO A 121 -2.67 17.90 -10.37
N ILE A 122 -3.77 17.46 -9.76
CA ILE A 122 -5.12 17.63 -10.26
C ILE A 122 -6.08 17.81 -9.09
N LYS A 123 -6.95 18.81 -9.16
CA LYS A 123 -8.13 18.85 -8.31
C LYS A 123 -9.34 18.48 -9.16
N ILE A 124 -10.03 17.41 -8.78
CA ILE A 124 -11.30 17.05 -9.41
C ILE A 124 -12.40 17.64 -8.53
N THR A 125 -13.13 18.61 -9.07
CA THR A 125 -14.32 19.16 -8.42
C THR A 125 -15.54 18.56 -9.10
N ILE A 126 -16.39 17.88 -8.32
CA ILE A 126 -17.66 17.35 -8.80
C ILE A 126 -18.74 18.38 -8.44
N GLU A 127 -19.30 19.05 -9.44
CA GLU A 127 -20.44 19.94 -9.23
C GLU A 127 -21.74 19.18 -9.46
N GLN A 128 -22.47 18.95 -8.37
CA GLN A 128 -23.80 18.35 -8.43
C GLN A 128 -24.83 19.41 -8.86
N THR A 129 -25.01 19.57 -10.18
CA THR A 129 -26.16 20.29 -10.75
C THR A 129 -27.17 19.29 -11.35
N ALA A 130 -28.31 19.77 -11.86
CA ALA A 130 -29.25 18.95 -12.66
C ALA A 130 -28.54 18.24 -13.85
N TYR A 131 -27.39 18.75 -14.26
CA TYR A 131 -26.40 18.09 -15.11
C TYR A 131 -25.12 17.88 -14.32
N SER A 132 -24.92 16.71 -13.72
CA SER A 132 -23.65 16.39 -13.08
C SER A 132 -22.53 16.48 -14.13
N TYR A 133 -21.60 17.41 -13.96
CA TYR A 133 -20.35 17.48 -14.71
C TYR A 133 -19.19 17.53 -13.71
N ALA A 134 -18.09 16.88 -14.07
CA ALA A 134 -16.84 16.96 -13.29
C ALA A 134 -15.94 18.00 -13.94
N THR A 135 -15.51 19.00 -13.17
CA THR A 135 -14.46 19.94 -13.57
C THR A 135 -13.12 19.42 -13.07
N VAL A 136 -12.22 19.15 -14.01
CA VAL A 136 -10.84 18.78 -13.72
C VAL A 136 -10.01 20.05 -13.77
N GLU A 137 -9.72 20.63 -12.61
CA GLU A 137 -8.76 21.72 -12.49
C GLU A 137 -7.34 21.13 -12.48
N ALA A 138 -6.75 21.04 -13.68
CA ALA A 138 -5.34 20.77 -13.83
C ALA A 138 -4.60 22.12 -13.91
N THR A 139 -3.82 22.47 -12.88
CA THR A 139 -3.00 23.68 -12.91
C THR A 139 -1.96 23.59 -14.04
N GLY A 140 -2.13 24.38 -15.10
CA GLY A 140 -1.12 24.60 -16.14
C GLY A 140 -1.01 23.52 -17.24
N ILE A 141 -2.02 22.68 -17.45
CA ILE A 141 -1.93 21.52 -18.37
C ILE A 141 -2.86 21.68 -19.59
N LYS A 142 -2.32 21.49 -20.80
CA LYS A 142 -3.04 21.61 -22.09
C LYS A 142 -3.80 20.33 -22.52
N LYS A 143 -3.59 19.18 -21.85
CA LYS A 143 -4.30 17.91 -22.08
C LYS A 143 -4.42 17.09 -20.79
N ILE A 144 -5.64 16.64 -20.47
CA ILE A 144 -5.98 15.79 -19.31
C ILE A 144 -5.25 14.43 -19.33
N GLU A 145 -4.56 14.11 -20.43
CA GLU A 145 -3.94 12.79 -20.64
C GLU A 145 -2.57 12.63 -19.96
N PHE A 146 -1.90 13.71 -19.51
CA PHE A 146 -0.52 13.59 -19.05
C PHE A 146 -0.22 14.37 -17.76
N PHE A 147 0.11 13.64 -16.70
CA PHE A 147 0.54 14.22 -15.44
C PHE A 147 1.96 13.81 -15.11
N LYS A 148 2.75 14.78 -14.67
CA LYS A 148 4.09 14.55 -14.13
C LYS A 148 4.24 15.37 -12.87
N GLN A 149 4.74 14.74 -11.82
CA GLN A 149 5.19 15.42 -10.63
C GLN A 149 6.37 14.68 -10.01
N GLU A 150 7.16 15.34 -9.16
CA GLU A 150 8.11 14.64 -8.29
C GLU A 150 7.40 13.48 -7.56
N GLY A 151 8.01 12.30 -7.59
CA GLY A 151 7.46 11.10 -6.99
C GLY A 151 8.09 10.79 -5.64
N ILE A 152 7.29 10.24 -4.73
CA ILE A 152 7.72 9.90 -3.39
C ILE A 152 7.04 8.63 -2.89
N VAL A 153 7.80 7.79 -2.20
CA VAL A 153 7.24 6.62 -1.53
C VAL A 153 6.27 7.10 -0.46
N ASN A 154 5.08 6.48 -0.44
CA ASN A 154 4.10 6.65 0.63
C ASN A 154 3.63 8.09 0.86
N GLY A 155 3.72 8.97 -0.15
CA GLY A 155 3.29 10.37 0.01
C GLY A 155 4.07 11.14 1.08
N ALA A 156 5.27 10.70 1.48
CA ALA A 156 6.01 11.25 2.61
C ALA A 156 6.72 12.59 2.29
N SER A 157 5.98 13.56 1.71
CA SER A 157 6.47 14.90 1.34
C SER A 157 6.23 15.90 2.46
N ASN A 158 7.07 16.94 2.55
CA ASN A 158 6.89 18.00 3.55
C ASN A 158 5.52 18.71 3.43
N SER A 159 4.97 18.83 2.21
CA SER A 159 3.66 19.44 1.98
C SER A 159 2.56 18.60 2.64
N ARG A 160 2.48 17.32 2.27
CA ARG A 160 1.47 16.39 2.80
C ARG A 160 1.60 16.20 4.32
N ILE A 161 2.83 16.11 4.83
CA ILE A 161 3.08 16.07 6.30
C ILE A 161 2.59 17.36 6.96
N GLY A 162 2.74 18.51 6.31
CA GLY A 162 2.25 19.79 6.81
C GLY A 162 0.73 19.88 6.89
N GLU A 163 0.03 19.22 5.96
CA GLU A 163 -1.44 19.12 5.94
C GLU A 163 -1.97 18.33 7.15
N ASP A 164 -1.35 17.19 7.47
CA ASP A 164 -1.75 16.36 8.62
C ASP A 164 -1.29 16.95 9.99
N ALA A 165 -0.34 17.90 10.01
CA ALA A 165 0.43 18.23 11.22
C ALA A 165 -0.41 18.79 12.39
N ASN A 166 -1.46 19.55 12.09
CA ASN A 166 -2.26 20.25 13.11
C ASN A 166 -3.54 19.49 13.47
N GLU A 167 -3.76 18.33 12.88
CA GLU A 167 -4.94 17.50 13.11
C GLU A 167 -4.63 16.37 14.09
N TYR A 168 -5.68 15.87 14.74
CA TYR A 168 -5.63 14.61 15.45
C TYR A 168 -6.05 13.51 14.51
N HIS A 169 -5.18 12.52 14.33
CA HIS A 169 -5.47 11.35 13.55
C HIS A 169 -5.24 10.08 14.38
N ASP A 170 -6.21 9.17 14.36
CA ASP A 170 -6.02 7.82 14.87
C ASP A 170 -5.64 6.86 13.74
N HIS A 171 -5.85 5.56 13.94
CA HIS A 171 -5.54 4.54 12.95
C HIS A 171 -6.66 4.34 11.90
N THR A 172 -7.85 4.90 12.13
CA THR A 172 -9.04 4.83 11.27
C THR A 172 -9.30 6.09 10.47
N THR A 173 -8.57 7.17 10.75
CA THR A 173 -8.69 8.45 10.04
C THR A 173 -7.81 8.49 8.79
N LYS A 174 -8.36 9.07 7.71
CA LYS A 174 -7.60 9.40 6.49
C LYS A 174 -6.46 10.37 6.79
N ARG A 175 -5.37 10.25 6.02
CA ARG A 175 -4.17 11.09 6.07
C ARG A 175 -3.74 11.45 4.65
N GLU A 176 -2.94 12.50 4.52
CA GLU A 176 -2.34 12.91 3.24
C GLU A 176 -0.91 12.35 3.07
N ALA A 177 -0.20 12.09 4.18
CA ALA A 177 1.14 11.53 4.19
C ALA A 177 1.23 10.18 4.93
N GLY A 178 2.03 9.28 4.37
CA GLY A 178 2.58 8.12 5.05
C GLY A 178 4.07 8.30 5.38
N ARG A 179 4.79 7.19 5.58
CA ARG A 179 6.24 7.20 5.88
C ARG A 179 7.08 6.45 4.85
N LYS A 180 8.25 7.00 4.51
CA LYS A 180 9.18 6.46 3.51
C LYS A 180 10.12 5.36 4.02
N THR A 181 10.39 5.29 5.32
CA THR A 181 11.35 4.32 5.91
C THR A 181 10.88 3.82 7.29
N MET A 182 11.48 2.73 7.76
CA MET A 182 11.28 2.20 9.12
C MET A 182 11.80 3.15 10.21
N TYR A 183 12.85 3.93 9.91
CA TYR A 183 13.62 4.72 10.89
C TYR A 183 13.26 6.22 10.92
N ASN A 184 12.08 6.57 10.44
CA ASN A 184 11.69 7.97 10.42
C ASN A 184 11.17 8.39 11.82
N ASN A 185 11.41 9.64 12.23
CA ASN A 185 10.66 10.27 13.34
C ASN A 185 9.14 10.28 13.07
N LEU A 186 8.75 10.07 11.80
CA LEU A 186 7.41 9.74 11.32
C LEU A 186 7.03 8.25 11.46
N SER A 187 7.74 7.43 12.24
CA SER A 187 7.30 6.06 12.59
C SER A 187 5.92 6.00 13.26
N LYS A 188 5.41 7.19 13.61
CA LYS A 188 4.08 7.56 14.11
C LYS A 188 2.99 7.67 13.04
N TYR A 189 3.33 7.63 11.76
CA TYR A 189 2.36 7.65 10.67
C TYR A 189 2.07 6.25 10.13
N ALA A 190 0.92 6.14 9.49
CA ALA A 190 0.62 5.03 8.61
C ALA A 190 1.75 4.89 7.58
N PHE A 191 2.08 3.67 7.18
CA PHE A 191 3.02 3.53 6.09
C PHE A 191 2.43 4.07 4.80
N ASP A 192 1.16 3.82 4.53
CA ASP A 192 0.44 4.31 3.35
C ASP A 192 -0.67 5.28 3.80
N PRO A 193 -0.83 6.46 3.19
CA PRO A 193 -1.91 7.42 3.50
C PRO A 193 -3.32 6.79 3.55
N HIS A 194 -3.56 5.71 2.80
CA HIS A 194 -4.84 5.01 2.68
C HIS A 194 -4.98 3.82 3.62
N GLN A 195 -4.00 3.59 4.48
CA GLN A 195 -4.00 2.47 5.42
C GLN A 195 -5.22 2.40 6.34
N TYR A 196 -5.88 3.54 6.60
CA TYR A 196 -7.14 3.59 7.35
C TYR A 196 -8.25 2.72 6.72
N GLN A 197 -8.19 2.49 5.41
CA GLN A 197 -9.15 1.65 4.67
C GLN A 197 -9.05 0.18 5.04
N ARG A 198 -8.01 -0.27 5.74
CA ARG A 198 -7.99 -1.64 6.30
C ARG A 198 -9.11 -1.88 7.32
N PHE A 199 -9.66 -0.81 7.88
CA PHE A 199 -10.81 -0.86 8.80
C PHE A 199 -12.15 -0.70 8.09
N LYS A 200 -12.11 -0.55 6.76
CA LYS A 200 -13.23 -0.43 5.84
C LYS A 200 -12.89 -1.24 4.59
N GLU A 201 -12.59 -2.53 4.76
CA GLU A 201 -12.06 -3.36 3.67
C GLU A 201 -13.02 -3.44 2.47
N GLU A 202 -14.32 -3.22 2.70
CA GLU A 202 -15.34 -3.05 1.68
C GLU A 202 -15.04 -1.91 0.68
N ASP A 203 -14.22 -0.92 1.07
CA ASP A 203 -13.79 0.19 0.22
C ASP A 203 -12.61 -0.21 -0.70
N ILE A 204 -11.97 -1.36 -0.47
CA ILE A 204 -10.84 -1.84 -1.27
C ILE A 204 -11.35 -2.87 -2.29
N ASN A 205 -11.41 -2.47 -3.56
CA ASN A 205 -12.04 -3.30 -4.60
C ASN A 205 -11.37 -4.66 -4.81
N MET A 206 -10.05 -4.74 -4.70
CA MET A 206 -9.31 -5.97 -4.95
C MET A 206 -8.15 -6.14 -3.97
N ILE A 207 -8.23 -7.20 -3.19
CA ILE A 207 -7.19 -7.65 -2.27
C ILE A 207 -6.68 -9.00 -2.72
N SER A 208 -5.36 -9.18 -2.76
CA SER A 208 -4.75 -10.48 -3.02
C SER A 208 -3.48 -10.71 -2.19
N ASN A 209 -3.05 -11.96 -2.09
CA ASN A 209 -1.71 -12.32 -1.61
C ASN A 209 -0.89 -12.87 -2.79
N PRO A 210 0.39 -12.52 -2.90
CA PRO A 210 1.26 -13.11 -3.90
C PRO A 210 1.77 -14.49 -3.47
N TYR A 211 2.36 -15.22 -4.41
CA TYR A 211 2.91 -16.56 -4.23
C TYR A 211 4.38 -16.61 -4.59
N LEU A 212 5.16 -17.36 -3.82
CA LEU A 212 6.50 -17.78 -4.21
C LEU A 212 6.44 -18.97 -5.16
N PRO A 213 7.32 -19.02 -6.18
CA PRO A 213 7.42 -20.18 -7.05
C PRO A 213 8.00 -21.41 -6.33
N PRO A 214 7.81 -22.60 -6.90
CA PRO A 214 8.40 -23.84 -6.41
C PRO A 214 9.93 -23.75 -6.38
N GLY A 215 10.54 -24.22 -5.30
CA GLY A 215 11.99 -24.21 -5.11
C GLY A 215 12.56 -22.87 -4.63
N ASP A 216 11.73 -21.84 -4.42
CA ASP A 216 12.18 -20.61 -3.78
C ASP A 216 12.40 -20.83 -2.27
N THR A 217 13.63 -20.57 -1.82
CA THR A 217 14.06 -20.81 -0.44
C THR A 217 14.17 -19.54 0.40
N ARG A 218 13.79 -18.38 -0.14
CA ARG A 218 13.88 -17.10 0.59
C ARG A 218 12.98 -17.12 1.83
N THR A 219 13.49 -16.56 2.93
CA THR A 219 12.71 -16.41 4.16
C THR A 219 11.77 -15.22 4.09
N LYS A 220 10.82 -15.13 5.03
CA LYS A 220 9.95 -13.96 5.20
C LYS A 220 10.79 -12.69 5.33
N GLU A 221 11.82 -12.72 6.17
CA GLU A 221 12.69 -11.58 6.47
C GLU A 221 13.50 -11.16 5.23
N THR A 222 14.00 -12.12 4.45
CA THR A 222 14.67 -11.83 3.17
C THR A 222 13.74 -11.08 2.22
N ILE A 223 12.50 -11.54 2.05
CA ILE A 223 11.54 -10.92 1.14
C ILE A 223 11.14 -9.53 1.64
N ILE A 224 10.89 -9.37 2.95
CA ILE A 224 10.62 -8.05 3.56
C ILE A 224 11.77 -7.09 3.28
N GLN A 225 13.02 -7.52 3.47
CA GLN A 225 14.17 -6.67 3.19
C GLN A 225 14.26 -6.31 1.71
N GLN A 226 13.97 -7.24 0.79
CA GLN A 226 13.93 -6.96 -0.64
C GLN A 226 12.84 -5.93 -1.02
N ILE A 227 11.68 -5.95 -0.36
CA ILE A 227 10.63 -4.94 -0.53
C ILE A 227 11.14 -3.56 -0.08
N ARG A 228 11.74 -3.49 1.11
CA ARG A 228 12.31 -2.25 1.67
C ARG A 228 13.41 -1.67 0.78
N ASP A 229 14.30 -2.52 0.28
CA ASP A 229 15.39 -2.14 -0.61
C ASP A 229 14.86 -1.63 -1.96
N PHE A 230 13.84 -2.30 -2.50
CA PHE A 230 13.16 -1.84 -3.71
C PHE A 230 12.53 -0.46 -3.49
N ALA A 231 11.71 -0.30 -2.45
CA ALA A 231 11.02 0.95 -2.16
C ALA A 231 12.01 2.11 -1.93
N SER A 232 13.04 1.89 -1.11
CA SER A 232 14.04 2.93 -0.80
C SER A 232 14.87 3.36 -2.00
N THR A 233 15.09 2.45 -2.98
CA THR A 233 15.86 2.74 -4.19
C THR A 233 15.00 3.09 -5.40
N PHE A 234 13.67 3.04 -5.30
CA PHE A 234 12.77 3.27 -6.43
C PHE A 234 12.98 4.64 -7.09
N HIS A 235 13.09 5.69 -6.26
CA HIS A 235 13.31 7.06 -6.73
C HIS A 235 14.58 7.18 -7.60
N SER A 236 15.69 6.58 -7.18
CA SER A 236 16.98 6.70 -7.88
C SER A 236 17.16 5.68 -9.00
N ARG A 237 16.57 4.49 -8.90
CA ARG A 237 16.76 3.39 -9.86
C ARG A 237 15.67 3.27 -10.91
N HIS A 238 14.47 3.80 -10.66
CA HIS A 238 13.33 3.68 -11.57
C HIS A 238 12.84 5.03 -12.08
N SER A 239 12.58 5.99 -11.20
CA SER A 239 12.19 7.36 -11.57
C SER A 239 12.11 8.28 -10.36
N ALA A 240 12.63 9.50 -10.49
CA ALA A 240 12.35 10.60 -9.57
C ALA A 240 10.96 11.24 -9.81
N ILE A 241 10.33 10.90 -10.93
CA ILE A 241 9.05 11.46 -11.39
C ILE A 241 7.95 10.41 -11.22
N TRP A 242 6.88 10.81 -10.55
CA TRP A 242 5.58 10.19 -10.66
C TRP A 242 4.88 10.68 -11.93
N SER A 243 4.32 9.78 -12.73
CA SER A 243 3.59 10.13 -13.93
C SER A 243 2.41 9.21 -14.20
N TRP A 244 1.36 9.79 -14.79
CA TRP A 244 0.25 9.04 -15.35
C TRP A 244 0.03 9.46 -16.80
N TYR A 245 -0.07 8.45 -17.68
CA TYR A 245 -0.30 8.66 -19.10
C TYR A 245 -1.15 7.53 -19.70
N ASN A 246 -2.30 7.25 -19.08
CA ASN A 246 -3.30 6.30 -19.59
C ASN A 246 -2.68 4.95 -20.06
N ASP A 247 -1.90 4.31 -19.19
CA ASP A 247 -1.24 3.03 -19.45
C ASP A 247 -0.13 3.07 -20.52
N SER A 248 0.48 4.25 -20.78
CA SER A 248 1.62 4.39 -21.68
C SER A 248 2.86 3.67 -21.14
N TYR A 249 3.74 3.24 -22.05
CA TYR A 249 4.96 2.48 -21.76
C TYR A 249 5.98 3.21 -20.84
N ASP A 250 5.86 4.54 -20.71
CA ASP A 250 6.76 5.40 -19.94
C ASP A 250 6.14 5.95 -18.64
N GLU A 251 4.95 5.48 -18.28
CA GLU A 251 4.33 5.89 -17.02
C GLU A 251 5.08 5.34 -15.79
N VAL A 252 5.02 6.09 -14.68
CA VAL A 252 5.61 5.70 -13.40
C VAL A 252 4.71 6.15 -12.26
N ASN A 253 3.76 5.31 -11.87
CA ASN A 253 2.76 5.55 -10.83
C ASN A 253 2.73 4.39 -9.81
N CYS A 254 1.77 4.42 -8.89
CA CYS A 254 1.52 3.36 -7.90
C CYS A 254 1.31 1.97 -8.54
N HIS A 255 0.65 1.88 -9.69
CA HIS A 255 0.44 0.61 -10.39
C HIS A 255 1.76 0.03 -10.89
N THR A 256 2.54 0.84 -11.62
CA THR A 256 3.84 0.41 -12.13
C THR A 256 4.84 0.10 -11.01
N PHE A 257 4.77 0.82 -9.89
CA PHE A 257 5.57 0.51 -8.69
C PHE A 257 5.28 -0.92 -8.22
N LEU A 258 4.00 -1.28 -8.06
CA LEU A 258 3.60 -2.63 -7.66
C LEU A 258 4.07 -3.67 -8.68
N PHE A 259 3.83 -3.45 -9.98
CA PHE A 259 4.19 -4.43 -11.01
C PHE A 259 5.71 -4.67 -11.05
N LEU A 260 6.49 -3.60 -10.97
CA LEU A 260 7.95 -3.68 -10.96
C LEU A 260 8.46 -4.33 -9.66
N LEU A 261 7.83 -4.07 -8.52
CA LEU A 261 8.14 -4.75 -7.26
C LEU A 261 7.92 -6.26 -7.40
N LEU A 262 6.73 -6.68 -7.82
CA LEU A 262 6.39 -8.11 -7.96
C LEU A 262 7.29 -8.80 -8.98
N GLY A 263 7.53 -8.16 -10.13
CA GLY A 263 8.43 -8.67 -11.16
C GLY A 263 9.87 -8.78 -10.68
N LYS A 264 10.37 -7.78 -9.95
CA LYS A 264 11.74 -7.76 -9.41
C LYS A 264 11.95 -8.85 -8.35
N LEU A 265 10.96 -9.07 -7.50
CA LEU A 265 11.02 -10.08 -6.45
C LEU A 265 10.61 -11.47 -6.95
N GLY A 266 10.14 -11.61 -8.19
CA GLY A 266 9.67 -12.91 -8.70
C GLY A 266 8.49 -13.46 -7.90
N LEU A 267 7.54 -12.58 -7.55
CA LEU A 267 6.33 -12.94 -6.80
C LEU A 267 5.16 -13.06 -7.77
N ALA A 268 4.53 -14.23 -7.79
CA ALA A 268 3.41 -14.53 -8.67
C ALA A 268 2.11 -13.92 -8.11
N ASP A 269 1.23 -13.40 -8.97
CA ASP A 269 -0.01 -12.74 -8.56
C ASP A 269 -1.24 -13.33 -9.25
N VAL A 270 -2.19 -13.80 -8.45
CA VAL A 270 -3.44 -14.42 -8.92
C VAL A 270 -4.33 -13.45 -9.70
N ILE A 271 -4.24 -12.15 -9.40
CA ILE A 271 -5.01 -11.13 -10.12
C ILE A 271 -4.48 -10.98 -11.56
N ILE A 272 -3.15 -11.01 -11.73
CA ILE A 272 -2.50 -11.01 -13.04
C ILE A 272 -2.81 -12.31 -13.79
N ARG A 273 -2.75 -13.47 -13.12
CA ARG A 273 -3.12 -14.78 -13.70
C ARG A 273 -4.52 -14.74 -14.30
N ASP A 274 -5.49 -14.23 -13.53
CA ASP A 274 -6.90 -14.19 -13.91
C ASP A 274 -7.21 -13.07 -14.92
N ASN A 275 -6.21 -12.26 -15.32
CA ASN A 275 -6.38 -11.10 -16.19
C ASN A 275 -7.43 -10.10 -15.64
N LYS A 276 -7.47 -9.94 -14.31
CA LYS A 276 -8.42 -9.03 -13.63
C LYS A 276 -7.87 -7.62 -13.46
N ASP A 277 -6.58 -7.41 -13.65
CA ASP A 277 -5.92 -6.10 -13.61
C ASP A 277 -5.78 -5.53 -15.02
N THR A 278 -6.73 -4.69 -15.42
CA THR A 278 -6.73 -4.11 -16.77
C THR A 278 -5.56 -3.15 -16.99
N HIS A 279 -5.09 -2.47 -15.94
CA HIS A 279 -3.93 -1.57 -16.03
C HIS A 279 -2.67 -2.37 -16.33
N PHE A 280 -2.45 -3.50 -15.64
CA PHE A 280 -1.33 -4.39 -15.95
C PHE A 280 -1.33 -4.84 -17.42
N THR A 281 -2.47 -5.31 -17.91
CA THR A 281 -2.59 -5.82 -19.28
C THR A 281 -2.35 -4.74 -20.34
N LYS A 282 -2.90 -3.54 -20.15
CA LYS A 282 -2.70 -2.41 -21.07
C LYS A 282 -1.26 -1.90 -21.04
N TYR A 283 -0.69 -1.72 -19.84
CA TYR A 283 0.68 -1.25 -19.67
C TYR A 283 1.70 -2.23 -20.27
N LEU A 284 1.54 -3.54 -20.03
CA LEU A 284 2.39 -4.56 -20.66
C LEU A 284 2.27 -4.53 -22.20
N ALA A 285 1.06 -4.40 -22.74
CA ALA A 285 0.87 -4.29 -24.19
C ALA A 285 1.54 -3.02 -24.77
N ALA A 286 1.51 -1.90 -24.03
CA ALA A 286 2.20 -0.67 -24.43
C ALA A 286 3.73 -0.86 -24.43
N LEU A 287 4.29 -1.51 -23.40
CA LEU A 287 5.70 -1.90 -23.35
C LEU A 287 6.09 -2.83 -24.51
N GLU A 288 5.23 -3.79 -24.86
CA GLU A 288 5.49 -4.74 -25.93
C GLU A 288 5.54 -4.08 -27.31
N LYS A 289 4.61 -3.15 -27.57
CA LYS A 289 4.47 -2.42 -28.85
C LYS A 289 5.53 -1.33 -29.04
N SER A 290 5.96 -0.68 -27.97
CA SER A 290 6.86 0.47 -28.06
C SER A 290 8.31 0.05 -28.28
N LYS A 291 8.91 0.51 -29.38
CA LYS A 291 10.36 0.37 -29.64
C LYS A 291 11.22 1.19 -28.67
N LYS A 292 10.62 2.15 -27.95
CA LYS A 292 11.28 3.02 -26.97
C LYS A 292 11.13 2.52 -25.53
N ALA A 293 10.40 1.43 -25.31
CA ALA A 293 10.20 0.88 -23.99
C ALA A 293 11.54 0.43 -23.36
N ASP A 294 11.65 0.63 -22.05
CA ASP A 294 12.76 0.09 -21.28
C ASP A 294 12.73 -1.44 -21.34
N LYS A 295 13.80 -2.04 -21.87
CA LYS A 295 13.89 -3.50 -22.05
C LYS A 295 13.84 -4.25 -20.71
N THR A 296 14.47 -3.71 -19.67
CA THR A 296 14.47 -4.31 -18.34
C THR A 296 13.07 -4.35 -17.75
N ARG A 297 12.30 -3.26 -17.87
CA ARG A 297 10.89 -3.23 -17.44
C ARG A 297 10.05 -4.23 -18.22
N LYS A 298 10.21 -4.28 -19.54
CA LYS A 298 9.50 -5.24 -20.40
C LYS A 298 9.79 -6.69 -20.00
N ASP A 299 11.06 -7.03 -19.79
CA ASP A 299 11.47 -8.38 -19.41
C ASP A 299 10.93 -8.74 -18.01
N LEU A 300 11.01 -7.83 -17.04
CA LEU A 300 10.45 -8.03 -15.70
C LEU A 300 8.95 -8.32 -15.73
N LEU A 301 8.17 -7.53 -16.46
CA LEU A 301 6.71 -7.67 -16.48
C LEU A 301 6.25 -8.85 -17.34
N THR A 302 6.97 -9.18 -18.40
CA THR A 302 6.75 -10.42 -19.15
C THR A 302 6.99 -11.65 -18.28
N ASN A 303 8.08 -11.64 -17.50
CA ASN A 303 8.38 -12.71 -16.54
C ASN A 303 7.34 -12.78 -15.43
N LEU A 304 6.88 -11.65 -14.90
CA LEU A 304 5.80 -11.60 -13.91
C LEU A 304 4.50 -12.24 -14.44
N LYS A 305 4.11 -11.90 -15.68
CA LYS A 305 2.94 -12.51 -16.33
C LYS A 305 3.11 -14.02 -16.48
N ASN A 306 4.25 -14.45 -17.03
CA ASN A 306 4.53 -15.87 -17.25
C ASN A 306 4.60 -16.68 -15.95
N LEU A 307 5.16 -16.09 -14.90
CA LEU A 307 5.20 -16.66 -13.56
C LEU A 307 3.79 -16.79 -12.97
N SER A 308 2.98 -15.73 -13.07
CA SER A 308 1.61 -15.71 -12.53
C SER A 308 0.70 -16.71 -13.23
N LEU A 309 0.84 -16.88 -14.56
CA LEU A 309 0.09 -17.87 -15.34
C LEU A 309 0.32 -19.32 -14.92
N LYS A 310 1.41 -19.60 -14.20
CA LYS A 310 1.74 -20.95 -13.70
C LYS A 310 1.13 -21.26 -12.33
N ILE A 311 0.52 -20.28 -11.65
CA ILE A 311 -0.22 -20.56 -10.41
C ILE A 311 -1.44 -21.43 -10.78
N PRO A 312 -1.65 -22.61 -10.17
CA PRO A 312 -2.77 -23.45 -10.55
C PRO A 312 -4.12 -22.79 -10.24
N ARG A 313 -5.18 -23.22 -10.94
CA ARG A 313 -6.55 -22.71 -10.70
C ARG A 313 -7.16 -23.33 -9.43
N GLY A 314 -8.03 -22.58 -8.75
CA GLY A 314 -8.70 -23.02 -7.51
C GLY A 314 -7.98 -22.65 -6.21
N TYR A 315 -6.92 -21.85 -6.30
CA TYR A 315 -6.26 -21.23 -5.13
C TYR A 315 -6.95 -19.90 -4.81
N TYR A 316 -7.63 -19.84 -3.67
CA TYR A 316 -8.19 -18.63 -3.05
C TYR A 316 -7.80 -18.65 -1.56
#